data_AF-A0A0K8QA83-F1
#
_entry.id   AF-A0A0K8QA83-F1
#
_cell.length_a   1.000
_cell.length_b   1.000
_cell.length_c   1.000
_cell.angle_alpha   90.00
_cell.angle_beta   90.00
_cell.angle_gamma   90.00
#
_symmetry.space_group_name_H-M   'P 1'
#
loop_
_entity.id
_entity.type
_entity.pdbx_description
1 polymer ?
#
loop_
_entity_poly.entity_id
_entity_poly.type
_entity_poly.pdbx_seq_one_letter_code
_entity_poly.pdbx_strand_id
1 'polypeptide(L)'
;VGIAQELCGGHLSGRTVTVLGAAFKPDTDDIRDSPALDVALQLATAGAHVTVTDPKAINNAWMRYPQLRFEKSASRALEGAELVLLLTEWDEYRSLSPAAVGELVRRRTVLDARNVLDAGAWRAEGWTVRGLGTNALVPAESVRTP
;
A
#
# COMPACT_ATOMS: atom_id res chain seq x y z
N VAL A 1 0.21 -5.16 -10.32
CA VAL A 1 1.21 -4.23 -10.91
C VAL A 1 0.58 -3.20 -11.85
N GLY A 2 -0.18 -3.59 -12.88
CA GLY A 2 -0.79 -2.63 -13.83
C GLY A 2 -1.62 -1.51 -13.17
N ILE A 3 -2.50 -1.85 -12.21
CA ILE A 3 -3.28 -0.85 -11.46
C ILE A 3 -2.38 0.10 -10.67
N ALA A 4 -1.29 -0.39 -10.05
CA ALA A 4 -0.35 0.46 -9.33
C ALA A 4 0.36 1.46 -10.28
N GLN A 5 0.71 1.01 -11.48
CA GLN A 5 1.29 1.87 -12.51
C GLN A 5 0.30 2.95 -12.97
N GLU A 6 -0.97 2.58 -13.21
CA GLU A 6 -2.05 3.51 -13.53
C GLU A 6 -2.22 4.57 -12.42
N LEU A 7 -2.31 4.14 -11.16
CA LEU A 7 -2.43 5.02 -9.99
C LEU A 7 -1.22 5.93 -9.77
N CYS A 8 -0.07 5.60 -10.36
CA CYS A 8 1.14 6.43 -10.37
C CYS A 8 1.31 7.28 -11.65
N GLY A 9 0.26 7.41 -12.47
CA GLY A 9 0.28 8.22 -13.68
C GLY A 9 1.00 7.56 -14.85
N GLY A 10 0.94 6.23 -14.93
CA GLY A 10 1.42 5.45 -16.07
C GLY A 10 2.87 4.96 -15.98
N HIS A 11 3.63 5.32 -14.94
CA HIS A 11 4.99 4.80 -14.71
C HIS A 11 5.28 4.59 -13.21
N LEU A 12 6.16 3.65 -12.91
CA LEU A 12 6.56 3.27 -11.54
C LEU A 12 7.96 3.75 -11.16
N SER A 13 8.83 4.02 -12.13
CA SER A 13 10.21 4.43 -11.88
C SER A 13 10.27 5.67 -10.99
N GLY A 14 11.02 5.59 -9.88
CA GLY A 14 11.21 6.66 -8.91
C GLY A 14 10.03 6.92 -7.98
N ARG A 15 8.91 6.19 -8.12
CA ARG A 15 7.73 6.36 -7.25
C ARG A 15 7.96 5.72 -5.89
N THR A 16 7.60 6.44 -4.82
CA THR A 16 7.65 5.88 -3.46
C THR A 16 6.39 5.08 -3.18
N VAL A 17 6.55 3.78 -2.91
CA VAL A 17 5.44 2.85 -2.73
C VAL A 17 5.57 2.11 -1.41
N THR A 18 4.51 2.12 -0.61
CA THR A 18 4.44 1.35 0.64
C THR A 18 3.54 0.15 0.45
N VAL A 19 4.05 -1.04 0.81
CA VAL A 19 3.29 -2.29 0.79
C VAL A 19 3.00 -2.68 2.24
N LEU A 20 1.72 -2.69 2.59
CA LEU A 20 1.19 -3.19 3.85
C LEU A 20 0.86 -4.67 3.68
N GLY A 21 1.71 -5.52 4.27
CA GLY A 21 1.62 -6.98 4.20
C GLY A 21 2.81 -7.62 3.51
N ALA A 22 3.31 -8.71 4.10
CA ALA A 22 4.31 -9.61 3.56
C ALA A 22 3.88 -11.08 3.72
N ALA A 23 3.12 -11.41 4.77
CA ALA A 23 2.54 -12.74 4.94
C ALA A 23 1.47 -13.03 3.88
N PHE A 24 1.25 -14.30 3.54
CA PHE A 24 0.21 -14.68 2.56
C PHE A 24 -1.22 -14.43 3.06
N LYS A 25 -1.39 -14.35 4.39
CA LYS A 25 -2.65 -14.03 5.10
C LYS A 25 -2.33 -13.47 6.49
N PRO A 26 -3.31 -12.91 7.22
CA PRO A 26 -3.11 -12.47 8.59
C PRO A 26 -2.77 -13.61 9.55
N ASP A 27 -2.29 -13.23 10.72
CA ASP A 27 -1.95 -14.06 11.88
C ASP A 27 -0.87 -15.12 11.69
N THR A 28 -0.05 -14.98 10.65
CA THR A 28 1.08 -15.86 10.40
C THR A 28 2.30 -15.06 9.96
N ASP A 29 3.49 -15.61 10.20
CA ASP A 29 4.76 -15.12 9.63
C ASP A 29 5.16 -15.89 8.36
N ASP A 30 4.27 -16.76 7.88
CA ASP A 30 4.47 -17.59 6.69
C ASP A 30 4.40 -16.73 5.42
N ILE A 31 5.52 -16.72 4.71
CA ILE A 31 5.73 -15.96 3.47
C ILE A 31 5.79 -16.86 2.24
N ARG A 32 5.59 -18.17 2.39
CA ARG A 32 5.60 -19.10 1.26
C ARG A 32 4.50 -18.71 0.29
N ASP A 33 4.86 -18.61 -0.99
CA ASP A 33 3.98 -18.20 -2.08
C ASP A 33 3.24 -16.88 -1.82
N SER A 34 3.87 -15.94 -1.08
CA SER A 34 3.27 -14.65 -0.74
C SER A 34 3.05 -13.77 -1.98
N PRO A 35 1.79 -13.50 -2.38
CA PRO A 35 1.50 -12.61 -3.50
C PRO A 35 1.94 -11.17 -3.21
N ALA A 36 1.99 -10.77 -1.93
CA ALA A 36 2.40 -9.43 -1.53
C ALA A 36 3.88 -9.18 -1.84
N LEU A 37 4.74 -10.15 -1.55
CA LEU A 37 6.18 -10.06 -1.83
C LEU A 37 6.47 -10.17 -3.33
N ASP A 38 5.73 -10.99 -4.07
CA ASP A 38 5.83 -11.06 -5.53
C ASP A 38 5.47 -9.73 -6.20
N VAL A 39 4.41 -9.07 -5.72
CA VAL A 39 4.03 -7.73 -6.19
C VAL A 39 5.09 -6.71 -5.81
N ALA A 40 5.57 -6.69 -4.56
CA ALA A 40 6.60 -5.78 -4.10
C ALA A 40 7.88 -5.89 -4.95
N LEU A 41 8.31 -7.12 -5.26
CA LEU A 41 9.48 -7.37 -6.10
C LEU A 41 9.29 -6.88 -7.54
N GLN A 42 8.12 -7.11 -8.13
CA GLN A 42 7.83 -6.60 -9.48
C GLN A 42 7.80 -5.07 -9.53
N LEU A 43 7.23 -4.41 -8.53
CA LEU A 43 7.23 -2.95 -8.43
C LEU A 43 8.66 -2.39 -8.30
N ALA A 44 9.49 -3.01 -7.44
CA ALA A 44 10.89 -2.63 -7.28
C ALA A 44 11.69 -2.85 -8.57
N THR A 45 11.45 -3.96 -9.27
CA THR A 45 12.06 -4.27 -10.58
C THR A 45 11.66 -3.25 -11.65
N ALA A 46 10.44 -2.70 -11.57
CA ALA A 46 9.97 -1.62 -12.42
C ALA A 46 10.51 -0.22 -12.01
N GLY A 47 11.42 -0.15 -11.05
CA GLY A 47 12.12 1.06 -10.62
C GLY A 47 11.43 1.84 -9.49
N ALA A 48 10.38 1.32 -8.87
CA ALA A 48 9.77 1.97 -7.70
C ALA A 48 10.65 1.84 -6.45
N HIS A 49 10.59 2.84 -5.58
CA HIS A 49 11.15 2.78 -4.23
C HIS A 49 10.13 2.11 -3.29
N VAL A 50 10.23 0.78 -3.17
CA VAL A 50 9.27 -0.02 -2.41
C VAL A 50 9.75 -0.24 -0.98
N THR A 51 8.90 0.11 -0.01
CA THR A 51 9.05 -0.25 1.41
C THR A 51 7.94 -1.21 1.81
N VAL A 52 8.31 -2.39 2.30
CA VAL A 52 7.37 -3.41 2.80
C VAL A 52 7.31 -3.35 4.33
N THR A 53 6.12 -3.46 4.89
CA THR A 53 5.91 -3.64 6.33
C THR A 53 4.93 -4.77 6.57
N ASP A 54 5.13 -5.53 7.64
CA ASP A 54 4.23 -6.59 8.08
C ASP A 54 4.36 -6.78 9.60
N PRO A 55 3.27 -6.97 10.36
CA PRO A 55 3.34 -7.09 11.81
C PRO A 55 4.08 -8.33 12.30
N LYS A 56 4.08 -9.45 11.54
CA LYS A 56 4.67 -10.73 11.99
C LYS A 56 5.75 -11.27 11.05
N ALA A 57 5.62 -11.09 9.75
CA ALA A 57 6.48 -11.72 8.74
C ALA A 57 7.76 -10.96 8.40
N ILE A 58 7.99 -9.76 8.95
CA ILE A 58 9.03 -8.85 8.45
C ILE A 58 10.45 -9.43 8.48
N ASN A 59 10.82 -10.15 9.54
CA ASN A 59 12.15 -10.75 9.66
C ASN A 59 12.34 -11.87 8.62
N ASN A 60 11.35 -12.74 8.46
CA ASN A 60 11.38 -13.82 7.48
C ASN A 60 11.44 -13.27 6.06
N ALA A 61 10.62 -12.26 5.77
CA ALA A 61 10.57 -11.60 4.48
C ALA A 61 11.91 -10.95 4.13
N TRP A 62 12.54 -10.24 5.07
CA TRP A 62 13.85 -9.63 4.86
C TRP A 62 14.95 -10.65 4.57
N MET A 63 14.99 -11.76 5.30
CA MET A 63 15.97 -12.82 5.06
C MET A 63 15.82 -13.45 3.67
N ARG A 64 14.58 -13.59 3.18
CA ARG A 64 14.29 -14.23 1.90
C ARG A 64 14.40 -13.28 0.70
N TYR A 65 14.12 -11.99 0.90
CA TYR A 65 14.09 -10.97 -0.14
C TYR A 65 14.98 -9.75 0.22
N PRO A 66 16.30 -9.93 0.45
CA PRO A 66 17.18 -8.86 0.91
C PRO A 66 17.32 -7.67 -0.06
N GLN A 67 16.85 -7.83 -1.31
CA GLN A 67 16.79 -6.77 -2.32
C GLN A 67 15.65 -5.76 -2.10
N LEU A 68 14.64 -6.10 -1.28
CA LEU A 68 13.55 -5.20 -0.92
C LEU A 68 13.90 -4.41 0.34
N ARG A 69 13.26 -3.24 0.51
CA ARG A 69 13.35 -2.47 1.75
C ARG A 69 12.22 -2.86 2.68
N PHE A 70 12.54 -2.95 3.96
CA PHE A 70 11.58 -3.31 5.01
C PHE A 70 11.61 -2.28 6.14
N GLU A 71 10.45 -2.02 6.72
CA GLU A 71 10.30 -1.17 7.91
C GLU A 71 9.29 -1.79 8.88
N LYS A 72 9.68 -1.91 10.15
CA LYS A 72 8.87 -2.56 11.20
C LYS A 72 7.67 -1.71 11.59
N SER A 73 7.83 -0.39 11.58
CA SER A 73 6.79 0.55 11.95
C SER A 73 5.93 0.90 10.73
N ALA A 74 4.63 0.58 10.79
CA ALA A 74 3.70 0.95 9.72
C ALA A 74 3.71 2.46 9.45
N SER A 75 3.73 3.29 10.51
CA SER A 75 3.78 4.75 10.36
C SER A 75 5.03 5.22 9.63
N ARG A 76 6.21 4.69 9.97
CA ARG A 76 7.46 5.02 9.26
C ARG A 76 7.47 4.51 7.83
N ALA A 77 6.90 3.33 7.59
CA ALA A 77 6.79 2.78 6.24
C ALA A 77 5.90 3.65 5.35
N LEU A 78 4.92 4.36 5.92
CA LEU A 78 3.98 5.23 5.22
C LEU A 78 4.54 6.64 4.95
N GLU A 79 5.60 7.05 5.64
CA GLU A 79 6.20 8.38 5.48
C GLU A 79 6.62 8.64 4.03
N GLY A 80 6.07 9.70 3.43
CA GLY A 80 6.40 10.12 2.06
C GLY A 80 5.88 9.20 0.95
N ALA A 81 5.04 8.21 1.27
CA ALA A 81 4.46 7.31 0.27
C ALA A 81 3.61 8.06 -0.75
N GLU A 82 3.76 7.73 -2.03
CA GLU A 82 2.89 8.22 -3.11
C GLU A 82 1.76 7.24 -3.43
N LEU A 83 1.96 5.97 -3.11
CA LEU A 83 0.98 4.91 -3.26
C LEU A 83 1.12 3.94 -2.09
N VAL A 84 -0.01 3.64 -1.44
CA VAL A 84 -0.12 2.59 -0.43
C VAL A 84 -0.80 1.38 -1.07
N LEU A 85 -0.24 0.19 -0.93
CA LEU A 85 -0.88 -1.08 -1.29
C LEU A 85 -1.19 -1.87 -0.02
N LEU A 86 -2.47 -2.18 0.22
CA LEU A 86 -2.88 -3.12 1.26
C LEU A 86 -3.03 -4.50 0.63
N LEU A 87 -2.07 -5.38 0.90
CA LEU A 87 -1.98 -6.70 0.25
C LEU A 87 -2.23 -7.86 1.22
N THR A 88 -2.14 -7.62 2.53
CA THR A 88 -2.52 -8.58 3.58
C THR A 88 -3.41 -7.88 4.61
N GLU A 89 -4.57 -8.44 4.90
CA GLU A 89 -5.67 -7.82 5.64
C GLU A 89 -5.54 -7.93 7.17
N TRP A 90 -4.38 -7.56 7.70
CA TRP A 90 -4.13 -7.46 9.14
C TRP A 90 -5.09 -6.48 9.82
N ASP A 91 -5.52 -6.78 11.04
CA ASP A 91 -6.43 -5.90 11.81
C ASP A 91 -5.80 -4.53 12.08
N GLU A 92 -4.48 -4.47 12.25
CA GLU A 92 -3.71 -3.24 12.36
C GLU A 92 -3.83 -2.35 11.12
N TYR A 93 -4.03 -2.94 9.94
CA TYR A 93 -4.21 -2.19 8.69
C TYR A 93 -5.67 -1.84 8.43
N ARG A 94 -6.61 -2.73 8.80
CA ARG A 94 -8.05 -2.46 8.73
C ARG A 94 -8.47 -1.30 9.63
N SER A 95 -7.80 -1.14 10.76
CA SER A 95 -8.07 -0.11 11.77
C SER A 95 -7.34 1.22 11.53
N LEU A 96 -6.62 1.36 10.41
CA LEU A 96 -5.93 2.60 10.07
C LEU A 96 -6.93 3.76 9.92
N SER A 97 -6.61 4.87 10.58
CA SER A 97 -7.34 6.13 10.41
C SER A 97 -6.90 6.80 9.10
N PRO A 98 -7.82 7.03 8.13
CA PRO A 98 -7.47 7.70 6.87
C PRO A 98 -6.93 9.13 7.08
N ALA A 99 -7.39 9.83 8.12
CA ALA A 99 -6.87 11.13 8.49
C ALA A 99 -5.41 11.03 8.97
N ALA A 100 -5.12 10.13 9.92
CA ALA A 100 -3.78 9.96 10.48
C ALA A 100 -2.76 9.48 9.44
N VAL A 101 -3.14 8.50 8.60
CA VAL A 101 -2.30 8.04 7.49
C VAL A 101 -2.08 9.17 6.48
N GLY A 102 -3.10 10.00 6.26
CA GLY A 102 -3.08 11.12 5.34
C GLY A 102 -2.06 12.20 5.67
N GLU A 103 -1.62 12.30 6.93
CA GLU A 103 -0.56 13.21 7.40
C GLU A 103 0.86 12.66 7.15
N LEU A 104 1.00 11.34 6.94
CA LEU A 104 2.29 10.68 6.74
C LEU A 104 2.66 10.59 5.26
N VAL A 105 1.66 10.32 4.41
CA VAL A 105 1.88 10.07 2.99
C VAL A 105 2.10 11.36 2.19
N ARG A 106 2.86 11.27 1.10
CA ARG A 106 3.00 12.36 0.12
C ARG A 106 1.76 12.51 -0.76
N ARG A 107 1.07 11.41 -1.07
CA ARG A 107 -0.18 11.41 -1.86
C ARG A 107 -1.18 10.44 -1.24
N ARG A 108 -2.42 10.92 -1.06
CA ARG A 108 -3.54 10.14 -0.53
C ARG A 108 -4.10 9.19 -1.59
N THR A 109 -3.31 8.17 -1.95
CA THR A 109 -3.71 7.12 -2.90
C THR A 109 -3.47 5.75 -2.29
N VAL A 110 -4.53 4.94 -2.24
CA VAL A 110 -4.48 3.57 -1.73
C VAL A 110 -5.08 2.59 -2.73
N LEU A 111 -4.36 1.50 -2.97
CA LEU A 111 -4.85 0.29 -3.62
C LEU A 111 -5.09 -0.76 -2.54
N ASP A 112 -6.35 -0.97 -2.18
CA ASP A 112 -6.77 -2.02 -1.27
C ASP A 112 -7.08 -3.29 -2.07
N ALA A 113 -6.11 -4.21 -2.15
CA ALA A 113 -6.30 -5.44 -2.88
C ALA A 113 -7.17 -6.46 -2.13
N ARG A 114 -7.50 -6.20 -0.87
CA ARG A 114 -8.28 -7.08 0.00
C ARG A 114 -9.71 -6.58 0.20
N ASN A 115 -10.02 -5.35 -0.24
CA ASN A 115 -11.32 -4.70 -0.12
C ASN A 115 -11.84 -4.70 1.34
N VAL A 116 -10.95 -4.39 2.29
CA VAL A 116 -11.23 -4.40 3.73
C VAL A 116 -11.34 -3.01 4.35
N LEU A 117 -10.91 -1.96 3.64
CA LEU A 117 -11.06 -0.57 4.08
C LEU A 117 -12.47 -0.06 3.79
N ASP A 118 -13.00 0.78 4.67
CA ASP A 118 -14.19 1.58 4.38
C ASP A 118 -13.84 2.66 3.34
N ALA A 119 -14.08 2.34 2.07
CA ALA A 119 -13.77 3.23 0.97
C ALA A 119 -14.54 4.56 1.03
N GLY A 120 -15.71 4.60 1.68
CA GLY A 120 -16.47 5.84 1.88
C GLY A 120 -15.75 6.77 2.87
N ALA A 121 -15.37 6.24 4.02
CA ALA A 121 -14.62 6.99 5.04
C ALA A 121 -13.27 7.49 4.51
N TRP A 122 -12.53 6.65 3.77
CA TRP A 122 -11.26 7.06 3.17
C TRP A 122 -11.43 8.14 2.10
N ARG A 123 -12.43 8.03 1.23
CA ARG A 123 -12.72 9.06 0.22
C ARG A 123 -13.16 10.38 0.84
N ALA A 124 -13.92 10.34 1.94
CA ALA A 124 -14.30 11.55 2.69
C ALA A 124 -13.08 12.32 3.21
N GLU A 125 -11.96 11.62 3.48
CA GLU A 125 -10.66 12.19 3.86
C GLU A 125 -9.75 12.52 2.64
N GLY A 126 -10.33 12.62 1.44
CA GLY A 126 -9.62 13.01 0.22
C GLY A 126 -8.76 11.92 -0.41
N TRP A 127 -8.95 10.65 -0.03
CA TRP A 127 -8.20 9.56 -0.64
C TRP A 127 -8.77 9.13 -1.99
N THR A 128 -7.87 8.89 -2.94
CA THR A 128 -8.16 8.01 -4.07
C THR A 128 -8.08 6.56 -3.59
N VAL A 129 -9.22 5.88 -3.53
CA VAL A 129 -9.33 4.48 -3.08
C VAL A 129 -9.69 3.59 -4.26
N ARG A 130 -8.81 2.64 -4.59
CA ARG A 130 -9.02 1.61 -5.61
C ARG A 130 -9.02 0.23 -4.96
N GLY A 131 -10.06 -0.56 -5.24
CA GLY A 131 -10.15 -1.97 -4.87
C GLY A 131 -10.01 -2.91 -6.07
N LEU A 132 -9.61 -4.17 -5.86
CA LEU A 132 -9.65 -5.17 -6.94
C LEU A 132 -11.10 -5.48 -7.33
N GLY A 133 -11.37 -5.55 -8.65
CA GLY A 133 -12.71 -5.76 -9.18
C GLY A 133 -13.65 -4.55 -9.05
N THR A 134 -13.19 -3.44 -8.44
CA THR A 134 -13.98 -2.21 -8.34
C THR A 134 -13.66 -1.29 -9.52
N ASN A 135 -14.68 -0.69 -10.12
CA ASN A 135 -14.49 0.33 -11.14
C ASN A 135 -14.71 1.72 -10.53
N ALA A 136 -13.71 2.24 -9.82
CA ALA A 136 -13.73 3.63 -9.36
C ALA A 136 -12.36 4.27 -9.61
N LEU A 137 -12.30 5.13 -10.62
CA LEU A 137 -11.46 6.32 -10.58
C LEU A 137 -12.44 7.49 -10.50
N VAL A 138 -12.89 7.81 -9.30
CA VAL A 138 -13.56 9.08 -9.05
C VAL A 138 -12.49 9.95 -8.40
N PRO A 139 -11.94 10.97 -9.09
CA PRO A 139 -11.05 11.91 -8.44
C PRO A 139 -11.78 12.58 -7.29
N ALA A 140 -11.09 12.85 -6.18
CA ALA A 140 -11.60 13.80 -5.19
C ALA A 140 -11.81 15.13 -5.91
N GLU A 141 -13.06 15.60 -6.02
CA GLU A 141 -13.34 16.91 -6.59
C GLU A 141 -12.49 17.95 -5.87
N SER A 142 -11.77 18.75 -6.65
CA SER A 142 -11.01 19.88 -6.15
C SER A 142 -12.02 20.86 -5.57
N VAL A 143 -12.10 20.94 -4.24
CA VAL A 143 -12.85 21.99 -3.56
C VAL A 143 -12.19 23.32 -3.94
N ARG A 144 -12.68 23.94 -5.01
CA ARG A 144 -12.45 25.34 -5.31
C ARG A 144 -13.34 26.13 -4.37
N THR A 145 -12.79 26.60 -3.27
CA THR A 145 -13.42 27.63 -2.45
C THR A 145 -13.34 28.97 -3.20
N PRO A 146 -14.42 29.78 -3.25
CA PRO A 146 -14.43 31.08 -3.92
C PRO A 146 -13.47 32.10 -3.31
#